data_AF-A0A378J8B3-F1
#
_entry.id   AF-A0A378J8B3-F1
#
_cell.length_a   1.000
_cell.length_b   1.000
_cell.length_c   1.000
_cell.angle_alpha   90.00
_cell.angle_beta   90.00
_cell.angle_gamma   90.00
#
_symmetry.space_group_name_H-M   'P 1'
#
loop_
_entity.id
_entity.type
_entity.pdbx_description
1 polymer ?
#
loop_
_entity_poly.entity_id
_entity_poly.type
_entity_poly.pdbx_seq_one_letter_code
_entity_poly.pdbx_strand_id
1 'polypeptide(L)'
;MTICEAQGGMRELTKARFTHPIVAAKAGKVSLIDNRRLAKLAKLAGAPKSKSAGIDLHVHVGESVEKGESLFTIHSESSGEFHYACDVLRDKQDVILLGESS
;
A
#
# COMPACT_ATOMS: atom_id res chain seq x y z
N MET A 1 -3.88 -1.78 28.58
CA MET A 1 -4.61 -2.94 28.03
C MET A 1 -6.14 -2.85 28.17
N THR A 2 -6.67 -1.92 28.99
CA THR A 2 -8.09 -1.86 29.38
C THR A 2 -9.09 -1.76 28.22
N ILE A 3 -8.75 -1.09 27.12
CA ILE A 3 -9.66 -0.93 25.97
C ILE A 3 -9.82 -2.25 25.20
N CYS A 4 -8.73 -2.97 24.91
CA CYS A 4 -8.79 -4.21 24.14
C CYS A 4 -9.51 -5.32 24.92
N GLU A 5 -9.25 -5.42 26.22
CA GLU A 5 -9.95 -6.36 27.10
C GLU A 5 -11.46 -6.07 27.15
N ALA A 6 -11.84 -4.80 27.30
CA ALA A 6 -13.24 -4.38 27.27
C ALA A 6 -13.94 -4.65 25.91
N GLN A 7 -13.18 -4.82 24.83
CA GLN A 7 -13.69 -5.09 23.48
C GLN A 7 -13.57 -6.56 23.04
N GLY A 8 -13.26 -7.48 23.96
CA GLY A 8 -13.20 -8.92 23.67
C GLY A 8 -11.80 -9.46 23.37
N GLY A 9 -10.75 -8.77 23.82
CA GLY A 9 -9.36 -9.23 23.80
C GLY A 9 -8.64 -9.00 22.48
N MET A 10 -7.36 -9.37 22.46
CA MET A 10 -6.50 -9.27 21.28
C MET A 10 -6.82 -10.39 20.28
N ARG A 11 -6.78 -10.06 18.99
CA ARG A 11 -6.84 -11.05 17.90
C ARG A 11 -5.50 -11.10 17.20
N GLU A 12 -5.09 -12.30 16.82
CA GLU A 12 -3.88 -12.49 16.02
C GLU A 12 -4.08 -11.95 14.60
N LEU A 13 -3.09 -11.22 14.10
CA LEU A 13 -3.12 -10.63 12.77
C LEU A 13 -2.72 -11.69 11.74
N THR A 14 -3.60 -11.96 10.78
CA THR A 14 -3.28 -12.83 9.64
C THR A 14 -2.40 -12.09 8.62
N LYS A 15 -1.45 -12.83 8.01
CA LYS A 15 -0.62 -12.33 6.91
C LYS A 15 -1.31 -12.59 5.57
N ALA A 16 -1.20 -11.63 4.65
CA ALA A 16 -1.69 -11.78 3.28
C ALA A 16 -0.93 -12.87 2.53
N ARG A 17 -1.63 -13.59 1.64
CA ARG A 17 -1.04 -14.66 0.81
C ARG A 17 -0.28 -14.11 -0.39
N PHE A 18 -0.72 -12.98 -0.92
CA PHE A 18 -0.12 -12.32 -2.07
C PHE A 18 0.37 -10.93 -1.66
N THR A 19 1.62 -10.63 -1.98
CA THR A 19 2.21 -9.32 -1.74
C THR A 19 3.00 -8.85 -2.95
N HIS A 20 2.99 -7.54 -3.22
CA HIS A 20 3.78 -6.95 -4.29
C HIS A 20 4.30 -5.57 -3.90
N PRO A 21 5.62 -5.39 -3.80
CA PRO A 21 6.21 -4.08 -3.58
C PRO A 21 6.14 -3.25 -4.87
N ILE A 22 5.68 -2.01 -4.74
CA ILE A 22 5.74 -1.00 -5.78
C ILE A 22 6.96 -0.13 -5.50
N VAL A 23 7.87 -0.11 -6.45
CA VAL A 23 9.18 0.54 -6.30
C VAL A 23 9.27 1.85 -7.09
N ALA A 24 10.14 2.75 -6.63
CA ALA A 24 10.43 4.00 -7.29
C ALA A 24 11.09 3.77 -8.67
N ALA A 25 10.48 4.29 -9.74
CA ALA A 25 11.04 4.16 -11.09
C ALA A 25 12.32 4.99 -11.30
N LYS A 26 12.52 6.02 -10.46
CA LYS A 26 13.65 6.95 -10.46
C LYS A 26 13.92 7.42 -9.03
N ALA A 27 15.13 7.91 -8.77
CA ALA A 27 15.41 8.65 -7.55
C ALA A 27 14.66 9.99 -7.55
N GLY A 28 14.31 10.49 -6.38
CA GLY A 28 13.58 11.74 -6.24
C GLY A 28 13.12 12.00 -4.82
N LYS A 29 12.52 13.17 -4.60
CA LYS A 29 11.85 13.49 -3.34
C LYS A 29 10.34 13.29 -3.48
N VAL A 30 9.72 12.58 -2.54
CA VAL A 30 8.26 12.36 -2.53
C VAL A 30 7.56 13.71 -2.39
N SER A 31 6.88 14.15 -3.44
CA SER A 31 6.20 15.45 -3.49
C SER A 31 4.72 15.34 -3.12
N LEU A 32 4.08 14.21 -3.45
CA LEU A 32 2.65 13.99 -3.20
C LEU A 32 2.34 12.51 -3.07
N ILE A 33 1.40 12.18 -2.18
CA ILE A 33 0.81 10.84 -2.01
C ILE A 33 -0.72 10.98 -2.14
N ASP A 34 -1.32 10.31 -3.14
CA ASP A 34 -2.78 10.35 -3.36
C ASP A 34 -3.49 9.28 -2.51
N ASN A 35 -3.98 9.71 -1.35
CA ASN A 35 -4.72 8.86 -0.41
C ASN A 35 -6.02 8.27 -1.01
N ARG A 36 -6.67 8.96 -1.97
CA ARG A 36 -7.90 8.45 -2.59
C ARG A 36 -7.59 7.28 -3.51
N ARG A 37 -6.47 7.35 -4.24
CA ARG A 37 -5.98 6.24 -5.08
C ARG A 37 -5.50 5.07 -4.22
N LEU A 38 -4.73 5.33 -3.17
CA LEU A 38 -4.30 4.28 -2.22
C LEU A 38 -5.51 3.56 -1.60
N ALA A 39 -6.49 4.31 -1.09
CA ALA A 39 -7.71 3.72 -0.51
C ALA A 39 -8.51 2.92 -1.54
N LYS A 40 -8.53 3.34 -2.81
CA LYS A 40 -9.16 2.57 -3.89
C LYS A 40 -8.39 1.27 -4.14
N LEU A 41 -7.06 1.30 -4.25
CA LEU A 41 -6.24 0.11 -4.44
C LEU A 41 -6.40 -0.88 -3.30
N ALA A 42 -6.41 -0.41 -2.04
CA ALA A 42 -6.67 -1.25 -0.88
C ALA A 42 -8.02 -1.98 -1.00
N LYS A 43 -9.07 -1.28 -1.44
CA LYS A 43 -10.39 -1.90 -1.66
C LYS A 43 -10.36 -2.96 -2.75
N LEU A 44 -9.62 -2.71 -3.84
CA LEU A 44 -9.48 -3.67 -4.93
C LEU A 44 -8.67 -4.90 -4.52
N ALA A 45 -7.72 -4.75 -3.61
CA ALA A 45 -6.93 -5.83 -3.05
C ALA A 45 -7.70 -6.70 -2.03
N GLY A 46 -8.94 -6.34 -1.68
CA GLY A 46 -9.82 -7.11 -0.80
C GLY A 46 -10.20 -6.42 0.53
N ALA A 47 -9.64 -5.25 0.83
CA ALA A 47 -10.00 -4.51 2.04
C ALA A 47 -11.43 -3.91 1.94
N PRO A 48 -12.16 -3.76 3.05
CA PRO A 48 -11.85 -4.21 4.41
C PRO A 48 -12.32 -5.66 4.69
N LYS A 49 -12.87 -6.37 3.69
CA LYS A 49 -13.46 -7.70 3.88
C LYS A 49 -12.40 -8.73 4.29
N SER A 50 -11.26 -8.71 3.60
CA SER A 50 -10.06 -9.45 3.98
C SER A 50 -9.21 -8.60 4.92
N LYS A 51 -9.09 -9.01 6.19
CA LYS A 51 -8.38 -8.24 7.22
C LYS A 51 -6.88 -8.13 7.00
N SER A 52 -6.29 -9.09 6.28
CA SER A 52 -4.87 -9.05 5.93
C SER A 52 -4.59 -8.30 4.62
N ALA A 53 -5.63 -7.92 3.88
CA ALA A 53 -5.52 -7.17 2.63
C ALA A 53 -5.45 -5.66 2.87
N GLY A 54 -4.73 -4.95 2.00
CA GLY A 54 -4.55 -3.51 2.11
C GLY A 54 -3.30 -3.00 1.41
N ILE A 55 -2.89 -1.79 1.78
CA ILE A 55 -1.66 -1.16 1.32
C ILE A 55 -0.80 -0.83 2.54
N ASP A 56 0.48 -1.20 2.48
CA ASP A 56 1.50 -0.82 3.45
C ASP A 56 2.39 0.27 2.84
N LEU A 57 2.40 1.48 3.41
CA LEU A 57 3.10 2.64 2.85
C LEU A 57 4.48 2.79 3.51
N HIS A 58 5.53 2.82 2.71
CA HIS A 58 6.93 2.84 3.19
C HIS A 58 7.57 4.22 3.23
N VAL A 59 6.90 5.23 2.65
CA VAL A 59 7.47 6.57 2.44
C VAL A 59 6.52 7.67 2.87
N HIS A 60 7.09 8.82 3.21
CA HIS A 60 6.35 10.03 3.57
C HIS A 60 6.60 11.17 2.58
N VAL A 61 5.66 12.12 2.51
CA VAL A 61 5.88 13.36 1.75
C VAL A 61 7.09 14.09 2.31
N GLY A 62 8.02 14.47 1.44
CA GLY A 62 9.26 15.13 1.78
C GLY A 62 10.45 14.17 1.97
N GLU A 63 10.23 12.86 1.91
CA GLU A 63 11.30 11.86 1.98
C GLU A 63 12.01 11.71 0.63
N SER A 64 13.33 11.50 0.65
CA SER A 64 14.10 11.18 -0.54
C SER A 64 14.15 9.67 -0.73
N VAL A 65 13.95 9.22 -1.97
CA VAL A 65 13.98 7.81 -2.33
C VAL A 65 14.93 7.57 -3.49
N GLU A 66 15.55 6.40 -3.52
CA GLU A 66 16.39 5.93 -4.62
C GLU A 66 15.60 5.12 -5.65
N LYS A 67 16.14 5.01 -6.87
CA LYS A 67 15.54 4.14 -7.89
C LYS A 67 15.53 2.68 -7.39
N GLY A 68 14.37 2.05 -7.43
CA GLY A 68 14.14 0.68 -6.97
C GLY A 68 13.77 0.57 -5.49
N GLU A 69 13.77 1.68 -4.74
CA GLU A 69 13.32 1.70 -3.35
C GLU A 69 11.81 1.49 -3.27
N SER A 70 11.34 0.75 -2.25
CA SER A 70 9.93 0.43 -2.10
C SER A 70 9.15 1.65 -1.62
N LEU A 71 8.12 2.03 -2.37
CA LEU A 71 7.22 3.12 -2.02
C LEU A 71 6.04 2.63 -1.17
N PHE A 72 5.42 1.52 -1.58
CA PHE A 72 4.36 0.83 -0.84
C PHE A 72 4.25 -0.62 -1.27
N THR A 73 3.64 -1.47 -0.45
CA THR A 73 3.34 -2.87 -0.76
C THR A 73 1.84 -3.08 -0.84
N ILE A 74 1.39 -3.78 -1.88
CA ILE A 74 0.01 -4.28 -1.99
C ILE A 74 -0.08 -5.62 -1.27
N HIS A 75 -1.08 -5.80 -0.41
CA HIS A 75 -1.39 -7.05 0.29
C HIS A 75 -2.77 -7.56 -0.11
N SER A 76 -2.89 -8.84 -0.46
CA SER A 76 -4.16 -9.49 -0.82
C SER A 76 -4.21 -10.95 -0.36
N GLU A 77 -5.42 -11.45 -0.05
CA GLU A 77 -5.67 -12.87 0.22
C GLU A 77 -6.02 -13.66 -1.04
N SER A 78 -6.56 -12.99 -2.06
CA SER A 78 -7.04 -13.58 -3.31
C SER A 78 -6.13 -13.22 -4.49
N SER A 79 -5.78 -14.21 -5.31
CA SER A 79 -5.01 -13.98 -6.53
C SER A 79 -5.77 -13.12 -7.55
N GLY A 80 -7.09 -13.25 -7.63
CA GLY A 80 -7.92 -12.45 -8.55
C GLY A 80 -7.95 -10.97 -8.18
N GLU A 81 -8.19 -10.67 -6.90
CA GLU A 81 -8.17 -9.29 -6.37
C GLU A 81 -6.78 -8.67 -6.49
N PHE A 82 -5.74 -9.47 -6.22
CA PHE A 82 -4.34 -9.07 -6.37
C PHE A 82 -4.01 -8.68 -7.81
N HIS A 83 -4.31 -9.54 -8.79
CA HIS A 83 -4.05 -9.23 -10.20
C HIS A 83 -4.85 -8.02 -10.66
N TYR A 84 -6.12 -7.92 -10.26
CA TYR A 84 -6.96 -6.78 -10.62
C TYR A 84 -6.41 -5.45 -10.05
N ALA A 85 -5.95 -5.44 -8.79
CA ALA A 85 -5.33 -4.26 -8.19
C ALA A 85 -4.04 -3.85 -8.92
N CYS A 86 -3.19 -4.82 -9.28
CA CYS A 86 -1.98 -4.59 -10.05
C CYS A 86 -2.26 -4.06 -11.47
N ASP A 87 -3.31 -4.54 -12.12
CA ASP A 87 -3.70 -4.07 -13.46
C ASP A 87 -4.21 -2.63 -13.44
N VAL A 88 -5.04 -2.28 -12.45
CA VAL A 88 -5.51 -0.89 -12.27
C VAL A 88 -4.36 0.07 -11.97
N LEU A 89 -3.34 -0.39 -11.24
CA LEU A 89 -2.14 0.42 -10.98
C LEU A 89 -1.31 0.65 -12.25
N ARG A 90 -1.18 -0.36 -13.12
CA ARG A 90 -0.45 -0.22 -14.39
C ARG A 90 -1.10 0.80 -15.33
N ASP A 91 -2.42 0.88 -15.33
CA ASP A 91 -3.19 1.81 -16.17
C ASP A 91 -3.19 3.26 -15.65
N LYS A 92 -2.99 3.46 -14.34
CA LYS A 92 -3.04 4.79 -13.70
C LYS A 92 -1.67 5.18 -13.17
N GLN A 93 -0.97 6.01 -13.93
CA GLN A 93 0.24 6.67 -13.45
C GLN A 93 -0.12 7.65 -12.31
N ASP A 94 0.73 7.73 -11.29
CA ASP A 94 0.73 8.74 -10.22
C ASP A 94 -0.09 8.41 -8.96
N VAL A 95 0.20 7.31 -8.27
CA VAL A 95 -0.22 7.14 -6.85
C VAL A 95 0.68 7.94 -5.92
N ILE A 96 1.97 7.99 -6.24
CA ILE A 96 3.01 8.74 -5.53
C ILE A 96 3.83 9.48 -6.56
N LEU A 97 3.99 10.79 -6.38
CA LEU A 97 4.76 11.66 -7.26
C LEU A 97 6.16 11.90 -6.66
N LEU A 98 7.17 11.76 -7.51
CA LEU A 98 8.56 12.06 -7.19
C LEU A 98 9.01 13.32 -7.92
N GLY A 99 9.34 14.36 -7.15
CA GLY A 99 10.03 15.56 -7.62
C GLY A 99 11.53 15.34 -7.79
N GLU A 100 12.26 16.42 -8.08
CA GLU A 100 13.71 16.40 -8.18
C GLU A 100 14.36 16.24 -6.79
N SER A 101 15.43 15.46 -6.72
CA SER A 101 16.31 15.43 -5.54
C SER A 101 17.20 16.67 -5.59
N SER A 102 17.00 17.61 -4.67
CA SER A 102 17.90 18.77 -4.45
C SER A 102 19.17 18.35 -3.72
#